data_AF-A0A533S7B5-F1
#
_entry.id   AF-A0A533S7B5-F1
#
_cell.length_a   1.000
_cell.length_b   1.000
_cell.length_c   1.000
_cell.angle_alpha   90.00
_cell.angle_beta   90.00
_cell.angle_gamma   90.00
#
_symmetry.space_group_name_H-M   'P 1'
#
loop_
_entity.id
_entity.type
_entity.pdbx_description
1 polymer ?
#
loop_
_entity_poly.entity_id
_entity_poly.type
_entity_poly.pdbx_seq_one_letter_code
_entity_poly.pdbx_strand_id
1 'polypeptide(L)' 'LFLVVKGRLLIRLRDRELWLSEGEFVIIPRGVEHCPVAEEEVHVLLLEPRSTRNTGNVQNERTFDAQWI' A
#
# COMPACT_ATOMS: atom_id res chain seq x y z
N LEU A 1 0.05 8.51 0.06
CA LEU A 1 -0.89 8.44 -1.08
C LEU A 1 -0.46 7.27 -1.96
N PHE A 2 -1.43 6.51 -2.48
CA PHE A 2 -1.22 5.43 -3.45
C PHE A 2 -1.89 5.82 -4.76
N LEU A 3 -1.16 5.91 -5.86
CA LEU A 3 -1.68 6.11 -7.22
C LEU A 3 -1.30 4.89 -8.06
N VAL A 4 -2.28 4.21 -8.65
CA VAL A 4 -2.02 3.06 -9.52
C VAL A 4 -1.66 3.56 -10.91
N VAL A 5 -0.43 3.28 -11.34
CA VAL A 5 0.07 3.64 -12.68
C VAL A 5 -0.17 2.51 -13.68
N LYS A 6 -0.17 1.25 -13.21
CA LYS A 6 -0.49 0.07 -14.02
C LYS A 6 -1.02 -1.06 -13.13
N GLY A 7 -1.98 -1.85 -13.62
CA GLY A 7 -2.58 -2.98 -12.90
C GLY A 7 -3.71 -2.55 -11.95
N ARG A 8 -3.97 -3.37 -10.93
CA ARG A 8 -5.04 -3.15 -9.96
C ARG A 8 -4.56 -3.43 -8.54
N LEU A 9 -4.93 -2.56 -7.59
CA LEU A 9 -4.55 -2.66 -6.19
C LEU A 9 -5.78 -2.72 -5.29
N LEU A 10 -5.77 -3.62 -4.31
CA LEU A 10 -6.70 -3.60 -3.20
C LEU A 10 -6.02 -2.93 -1.99
N ILE A 11 -6.67 -1.94 -1.39
CA ILE A 11 -6.31 -1.46 -0.06
C ILE A 11 -7.34 -1.98 0.94
N ARG A 12 -6.92 -2.89 1.82
CA ARG A 12 -7.74 -3.32 2.95
C ARG A 12 -7.58 -2.35 4.11
N LEU A 13 -8.69 -1.80 4.56
CA LEU A 13 -8.82 -1.07 5.82
C LEU A 13 -9.49 -1.98 6.84
N ARG A 14 -9.55 -1.56 8.11
CA ARG A 14 -10.20 -2.35 9.17
C ARG A 14 -11.69 -2.57 8.95
N ASP A 15 -12.35 -1.59 8.35
CA ASP A 15 -13.81 -1.52 8.20
C ASP A 15 -14.29 -1.74 6.76
N ARG A 16 -13.39 -1.69 5.78
CA ARG A 16 -13.75 -1.78 4.36
C ARG A 16 -12.57 -2.12 3.45
N GLU A 17 -12.91 -2.40 2.20
CA GLU A 17 -11.98 -2.65 1.11
C GLU A 17 -12.10 -1.55 0.05
N LEU A 18 -10.95 -1.11 -0.48
CA LEU A 18 -10.88 -0.10 -1.54
C LEU A 18 -10.12 -0.68 -2.74
N TRP A 19 -10.82 -0.91 -3.83
CA TRP A 19 -10.19 -1.27 -5.10
C TRP A 19 -9.77 -0.02 -5.86
N LEU A 20 -8.54 -0.02 -6.39
CA LEU A 20 -7.99 1.01 -7.24
C LEU A 20 -7.56 0.39 -8.58
N SER A 21 -8.07 0.96 -9.65
CA SER A 21 -7.72 0.66 -11.04
C SER A 21 -6.67 1.67 -11.54
N GLU A 22 -6.13 1.44 -12.73
CA GLU A 22 -5.18 2.38 -13.35
C GLU A 22 -5.72 3.81 -13.38
N GLY A 23 -4.89 4.77 -12.97
CA GLY A 23 -5.24 6.18 -12.86
C GLY A 23 -5.99 6.57 -11.58
N GLU A 24 -6.47 5.60 -10.79
CA GLU A 24 -7.13 5.86 -9.51
C GLU A 24 -6.12 5.99 -8.38
N PHE A 25 -6.46 6.81 -7.39
CA PHE A 25 -5.63 7.02 -6.21
C PHE A 25 -6.45 7.04 -4.94
N VAL A 26 -5.77 6.75 -3.83
CA VAL A 26 -6.28 6.97 -2.49
C VAL A 26 -5.28 7.70 -1.62
N ILE A 27 -5.79 8.59 -0.78
CA ILE A 27 -5.04 9.18 0.33
C ILE A 27 -5.43 8.41 1.58
N ILE A 28 -4.46 7.73 2.18
CA ILE A 28 -4.62 7.14 3.51
C ILE A 28 -4.27 8.20 4.55
N PRO A 29 -5.24 8.64 5.39
CA PRO A 29 -4.95 9.61 6.44
C PRO A 29 -3.91 9.08 7.43
N ARG A 30 -3.19 9.99 8.09
CA ARG A 30 -2.20 9.62 9.10
C ARG A 30 -2.86 8.80 10.22
N GLY A 31 -2.24 7.68 10.58
CA GLY A 31 -2.71 6.80 11.65
C GLY A 31 -3.83 5.84 11.25
N VAL A 32 -4.26 5.84 9.98
CA VAL A 32 -5.17 4.83 9.45
C VAL A 32 -4.36 3.60 9.04
N GLU A 33 -4.60 2.51 9.76
CA GLU A 33 -4.04 1.19 9.41
C GLU A 33 -4.57 0.74 8.06
N HIS A 34 -3.68 0.25 7.21
CA HIS A 34 -4.01 -0.18 5.86
C HIS A 34 -3.08 -1.30 5.41
N CYS A 35 -3.60 -2.20 4.58
CA CYS A 35 -2.85 -3.31 4.01
C CYS A 35 -3.05 -3.33 2.48
N PRO A 36 -2.06 -2.85 1.71
CA PRO A 36 -2.06 -2.97 0.26
C PRO A 36 -1.87 -4.43 -0.16
N VAL A 37 -2.76 -4.93 -1.00
CA VAL A 37 -2.75 -6.30 -1.53
C VAL A 37 -2.80 -6.24 -3.05
N ALA A 38 -1.86 -6.91 -3.69
CA ALA A 38 -1.78 -7.05 -5.14
C ALA A 38 -1.96 -8.53 -5.50
N GLU A 39 -3.06 -8.86 -6.16
CA GLU A 39 -3.31 -10.23 -6.66
C GLU A 39 -2.43 -10.56 -7.88
N GLU A 40 -2.17 -9.54 -8.70
CA GLU A 40 -1.28 -9.57 -9.86
C GLU A 40 -0.24 -8.44 -9.76
N GLU A 41 0.73 -8.39 -10.69
CA GLU A 41 1.72 -7.31 -10.72
C GLU A 41 1.05 -5.94 -10.87
N VAL A 42 1.39 -5.01 -9.97
CA VAL A 42 0.84 -3.65 -9.93
C VAL A 42 1.95 -2.64 -9.76
N HIS A 43 1.86 -1.53 -10.49
CA HIS A 43 2.83 -0.43 -10.44
C HIS A 43 2.17 0.75 -9.73
N VAL A 44 2.75 1.19 -8.63
CA VAL A 44 2.16 2.22 -7.77
C VAL A 44 3.16 3.35 -7.57
N LEU A 45 2.70 4.58 -7.72
CA LEU A 45 3.42 5.77 -7.28
C LEU A 45 3.03 6.09 -5.83
N LEU A 46 4.01 6.13 -4.93
CA LEU A 46 3.83 6.56 -3.56
C LEU A 46 4.33 7.99 -3.38
N LEU A 47 3.44 8.84 -2.87
CA LEU A 47 3.79 10.16 -2.35
C LEU A 47 3.65 10.10 -0.83
N GLU A 48 4.78 10.16 -0.12
CA GLU A 48 4.85 10.10 1.33
C GLU A 48 5.61 11.31 1.92
N PRO A 49 5.23 11.80 3.11
CA PRO A 49 6.06 12.74 3.86
C PRO A 49 7.45 12.16 4.06
N ARG A 50 8.50 12.99 3.99
CA ARG A 50 9.90 12.59 4.17
C ARG A 50 10.17 11.79 5.46
N SER A 51 9.33 11.94 6.48
CA SER A 51 9.42 11.24 7.76
C SER A 51 8.81 9.83 7.77
N THR A 52 8.03 9.47 6.76
CA THR A 52 7.38 8.17 6.66
C THR A 52 8.42 7.13 6.27
N ARG A 53 8.58 6.10 7.12
CA ARG A 53 9.46 4.96 6.85
C ARG A 53 8.65 3.88 6.15
N ASN A 54 8.93 3.66 4.87
CA ASN A 54 8.25 2.69 4.01
C ASN A 54 8.70 1.23 4.25
N THR A 55 9.94 1.05 4.70
CA THR A 55 10.49 -0.26 5.04
C THR A 55 10.02 -0.68 6.42
N GLY A 56 8.91 -1.43 6.46
CA GLY A 56 8.62 -2.32 7.58
C GLY A 56 9.93 -3.01 8.00
N ASN A 57 10.28 -2.87 9.27
CA ASN A 57 11.54 -3.26 9.92
C ASN A 57 12.45 -4.18 9.07
N VAL A 58 13.45 -3.62 8.38
CA VAL A 58 14.46 -4.45 7.73
C VAL A 58 15.39 -5.01 8.81
N GLN A 59 15.30 -6.33 9.04
CA GLN A 59 16.48 -7.20 9.12
C GLN A 59 16.22 -8.58 8.46
N ASN A 60 16.80 -8.76 7.27
CA ASN A 60 17.27 -9.99 6.62
C ASN A 60 16.30 -11.01 5.94
N GLU A 61 16.88 -12.10 5.42
CA GLU A 61 17.10 -12.38 3.99
C GLU A 61 15.91 -12.81 3.09
N ARG A 62 14.71 -13.10 3.60
CA ARG A 62 13.55 -13.53 2.77
C ARG A 62 12.24 -13.26 3.49
N THR A 63 11.91 -12.01 3.79
CA THR A 63 10.78 -11.69 4.68
C THR A 63 9.43 -12.11 4.06
N PHE A 64 8.69 -12.93 4.81
CA PHE A 64 7.37 -13.52 4.51
C PHE A 64 6.21 -12.72 5.15
N ASP A 65 5.02 -12.93 4.56
CA ASP A 65 3.64 -12.49 4.86
C ASP A 65 3.39 -11.06 5.37
N ALA A 66 2.52 -10.36 4.63
CA ALA A 66 2.14 -8.97 4.83
C ALA A 66 1.66 -8.70 6.26
N GLN A 67 2.52 -8.09 7.07
CA GLN A 67 2.17 -7.60 8.39
C GLN A 67 1.65 -6.16 8.31
N TRP A 68 0.53 -5.95 9.00
CA TRP A 68 -0.16 -4.67 9.17
C TRP A 68 0.79 -3.57 9.64
N ILE A 69 0.73 -2.41 8.98
CA ILE A 69 1.37 -1.16 9.39
C ILE A 69 0.29 -0.22 9.95
#